data_AF-A0A2P1P8Z9-F1
#
_entry.id   AF-A0A2P1P8Z9-F1
#
_cell.length_a   1.000
_cell.length_b   1.000
_cell.length_c   1.000
_cell.angle_alpha   90.00
_cell.angle_beta   90.00
_cell.angle_gamma   90.00
#
_symmetry.space_group_name_H-M   'P 1'
#
loop_
_entity.id
_entity.type
_entity.pdbx_description
1 polymer ?
#
loop_
_entity_poly.entity_id
_entity_poly.type
_entity_poly.pdbx_seq_one_letter_code
_entity_poly.pdbx_strand_id
1 'polypeptide(L)' 'MNKAIKELAGLSAEDLGKKLIETKKALAHLRCNIAPKDTSVFSKTRKSIARMKTLIQLKENK' A
#
# COMPACT_ATOMS: atom_id res chain seq x y z
N MET A 1 -6.77 6.05 -15.64
CA MET A 1 -6.76 5.81 -14.17
C MET A 1 -6.16 4.43 -13.89
N ASN A 2 -5.16 4.34 -13.02
CA ASN A 2 -4.48 3.10 -12.66
C ASN A 2 -5.46 2.12 -11.97
N LYS A 3 -5.65 0.89 -12.48
CA LYS A 3 -6.64 -0.09 -11.98
C LYS A 3 -6.54 -0.34 -10.46
N ALA A 4 -5.30 -0.39 -9.95
CA ALA A 4 -5.00 -0.54 -8.52
C ALA A 4 -5.50 0.61 -7.63
N ILE A 5 -5.64 1.84 -8.14
CA ILE A 5 -6.16 2.96 -7.34
C ILE A 5 -7.68 2.87 -7.22
N LYS A 6 -8.37 2.44 -8.29
CA LYS A 6 -9.83 2.26 -8.27
C LYS A 6 -10.25 1.19 -7.26
N GLU A 7 -9.52 0.08 -7.20
CA GLU A 7 -9.76 -0.99 -6.24
C GLU A 7 -9.57 -0.54 -4.79
N LEU A 8 -8.55 0.27 -4.51
CA LEU A 8 -8.33 0.84 -3.17
C LEU A 8 -9.37 1.91 -2.81
N ALA A 9 -9.84 2.71 -3.78
CA ALA A 9 -10.80 3.78 -3.53
C ALA A 9 -12.17 3.26 -3.06
N GLY A 10 -12.55 2.05 -3.47
CA GLY A 10 -13.80 1.39 -3.06
C GLY A 10 -13.81 0.87 -1.62
N LEU A 11 -12.65 0.77 -0.96
CA LEU A 11 -12.55 0.28 0.42
C LEU A 11 -12.94 1.36 1.44
N SER A 12 -13.37 0.93 2.63
CA SER A 12 -13.54 1.84 3.77
C SER A 12 -12.19 2.36 4.29
N ALA A 13 -12.19 3.43 5.10
CA ALA A 13 -10.97 3.92 5.73
C ALA A 13 -10.36 2.87 6.67
N GLU A 14 -11.19 2.10 7.38
CA GLU A 14 -10.76 1.02 8.27
C GLU A 14 -10.09 -0.13 7.48
N ASP A 15 -10.69 -0.55 6.37
CA ASP A 15 -10.13 -1.62 5.53
C ASP A 15 -8.83 -1.19 4.86
N LEU A 16 -8.74 0.08 4.44
CA LEU A 16 -7.49 0.66 3.98
C LEU A 16 -6.43 0.66 5.07
N GLY A 17 -6.81 0.93 6.33
CA GLY A 17 -5.94 0.85 7.50
C GLY A 17 -5.38 -0.56 7.72
N LYS A 18 -6.24 -1.58 7.70
CA LYS A 18 -5.82 -3.00 7.81
C LYS A 18 -4.85 -3.38 6.70
N LYS A 19 -5.20 -3.06 5.45
CA LYS A 19 -4.38 -3.36 4.27
C LYS A 19 -3.04 -2.61 4.26
N LEU A 20 -3.02 -1.38 4.81
CA LEU A 20 -1.79 -0.60 4.98
C LEU A 20 -0.82 -1.28 5.95
N ILE A 21 -1.31 -1.84 7.06
CA ILE A 21 -0.49 -2.57 8.03
C ILE A 21 0.11 -3.83 7.38
N GLU A 22 -0.70 -4.62 6.69
CA GLU A 22 -0.23 -5.81 5.97
C GLU A 22 0.84 -5.47 4.92
N THR A 23 0.61 -4.40 4.15
CA THR A 23 1.56 -3.97 3.12
C THR A 23 2.88 -3.49 3.73
N LYS A 24 2.86 -2.84 4.90
CA LYS A 24 4.07 -2.48 5.64
C LYS A 24 4.83 -3.72 6.14
N LYS A 25 4.12 -4.74 6.65
CA LYS A 25 4.73 -6.02 7.04
C LYS A 25 5.39 -6.71 5.84
N ALA A 26 4.69 -6.78 4.70
CA ALA A 26 5.24 -7.32 3.46
C ALA A 26 6.50 -6.58 3.00
N LEU A 27 6.52 -5.24 3.11
CA LEU A 27 7.71 -4.44 2.81
C LEU A 27 8.88 -4.77 3.76
N ALA A 28 8.61 -4.98 5.05
CA ALA A 28 9.63 -5.37 6.01
C ALA A 28 10.22 -6.76 5.67
N HIS A 29 9.37 -7.74 5.37
CA HIS A 29 9.82 -9.06 4.93
C HIS A 29 10.65 -8.99 3.64
N LEU A 30 10.23 -8.18 2.67
CA LEU A 30 10.99 -7.94 1.44
C LEU A 30 12.39 -7.37 1.73
N ARG A 31 12.53 -6.49 2.73
CA ARG A 31 13.83 -5.92 3.13
C ARG A 31 14.74 -6.93 3.83
N CYS A 32 14.16 -7.90 4.53
CA CYS A 32 14.92 -8.96 5.20
C CYS A 32 15.39 -10.07 4.24
N ASN A 33 14.81 -10.18 3.05
CA ASN A 33 15.30 -11.09 2.02
C ASN A 33 16.65 -10.57 1.49
N ILE A 34 17.72 -11.34 1.73
CA ILE A 34 19.13 -10.94 1.52
C ILE A 34 19.46 -10.65 0.05
N ALA A 35 18.64 -11.08 -0.91
CA ALA A 35 18.77 -10.69 -2.32
C ALA A 35 17.40 -10.75 -3.02
N PRO A 36 16.63 -9.65 -3.05
CA PRO A 36 15.37 -9.62 -3.77
C PRO A 36 15.64 -9.67 -5.27
N LYS A 37 15.29 -10.79 -5.93
CA LYS A 37 15.43 -11.00 -7.39
C LYS A 37 14.82 -9.87 -8.23
N ASP A 38 13.76 -9.24 -7.72
CA ASP A 38 13.11 -8.09 -8.36
C ASP A 38 13.02 -6.91 -7.37
N THR A 39 13.84 -5.88 -7.60
CA THR A 39 13.86 -4.66 -6.78
C THR A 39 12.70 -3.72 -7.12
N SER A 40 12.00 -3.92 -8.24
CA SER A 40 10.81 -3.14 -8.62
C SER A 40 9.68 -3.31 -7.61
N VAL A 41 9.64 -4.46 -6.92
CA VAL A 41 8.65 -4.75 -5.88
C VAL A 41 8.74 -3.74 -4.74
N PHE A 42 9.92 -3.28 -4.32
CA PHE A 42 10.02 -2.23 -3.29
C PHE A 42 9.36 -0.93 -3.73
N SER A 43 9.61 -0.50 -4.97
CA SER A 43 9.04 0.73 -5.52
C SER A 43 7.52 0.63 -5.61
N LYS A 44 7.00 -0.50 -6.11
CA LYS A 44 5.56 -0.78 -6.20
C LYS A 44 4.91 -0.79 -4.81
N THR A 45 5.50 -1.48 -3.84
CA THR A 45 4.99 -1.58 -2.47
C THR A 45 4.99 -0.22 -1.76
N ARG A 46 6.06 0.57 -1.89
CA ARG A 46 6.11 1.95 -1.33
C ARG A 46 5.06 2.86 -1.97
N LYS A 47 4.88 2.79 -3.29
CA LYS A 47 3.83 3.56 -4.00
C LYS A 47 2.43 3.13 -3.55
N SER A 48 2.21 1.84 -3.30
CA SER A 48 0.94 1.33 -2.76
C SER A 48 0.65 1.92 -1.38
N ILE A 49 1.63 1.90 -0.47
CA ILE A 49 1.55 2.51 0.87
C ILE A 49 1.18 3.99 0.78
N ALA A 50 1.84 4.75 -0.10
CA ALA A 50 1.56 6.17 -0.27
C ALA A 50 0.10 6.41 -0.73
N ARG A 51 -0.38 5.64 -1.72
CA ARG A 51 -1.75 5.73 -2.22
C ARG A 51 -2.78 5.44 -1.14
N MET A 52 -2.57 4.37 -0.34
CA MET A 52 -3.47 4.03 0.76
C MET A 52 -3.53 5.15 1.80
N LYS A 53 -2.38 5.73 2.19
CA LYS A 53 -2.34 6.89 3.10
C LYS A 53 -3.15 8.08 2.57
N THR A 54 -2.97 8.41 1.29
CA THR A 54 -3.74 9.50 0.67
C THR A 54 -5.24 9.21 0.67
N LEU A 55 -5.65 7.98 0.36
CA LEU A 55 -7.07 7.61 0.34
C LEU A 55 -7.70 7.60 1.74
N ILE A 56 -6.95 7.18 2.76
CA ILE A 56 -7.38 7.27 4.17
C ILE A 56 -7.60 8.74 4.54
N GLN A 57 -6.61 9.60 4.30
CA GLN A 57 -6.72 11.04 4.60
C GLN A 57 -7.92 11.69 3.89
N LEU A 58 -8.16 11.35 2.62
CA LEU A 58 -9.29 11.87 1.85
C LEU A 58 -10.65 11.39 2.36
N LYS A 59 -10.71 10.23 3.02
CA LYS A 59 -11.94 9.69 3.62
C LYS A 59 -12.17 10.21 5.04
N GLU A 60 -11.11 10.48 5.79
CA GLU A 60 -11.18 11.04 7.15
C GLU A 60 -11.43 12.56 7.16
N ASN A 61 -11.00 13.28 6.12
CA ASN A 61 -11.23 14.73 5.98
C ASN A 61 -12.54 15.09 5.25
N LYS A 62 -13.43 14.12 5.03
CA LYS A 62 -14.75 14.30 4.41
C LYS A 62 -15.84 14.17 5.45
#